data_AF-A0A438AEX2-F1
#
_entry.id   AF-A0A438AEX2-F1
#
_cell.length_a   1.000
_cell.length_b   1.000
_cell.length_c   1.000
_cell.angle_alpha   90.00
_cell.angle_beta   90.00
_cell.angle_gamma   90.00
#
_symmetry.space_group_name_H-M   'P 1'
#
loop_
_entity.id
_entity.type
_entity.pdbx_description
1 polymer ?
#
loop_
_entity_poly.entity_id
_entity_poly.type
_entity_poly.pdbx_seq_one_letter_code
_entity_poly.pdbx_strand_id
1 'polypeptide(L)'
;MMRAMAGLVCVAMLAGCGLGERVGLGAARKAASLPYSAQLDPGADPRDFAVAVKAGPVGVDAVRESVRYPATRYCLTTFGTSDAIWRIDPQTEDWAAIRDGDRLLFGGRCTAR
;
A
#
# COMPACT_ATOMS: atom_id res chain seq x y z
N MET A 1 28.22 -24.14 -40.23
CA MET A 1 26.81 -23.68 -40.25
C MET A 1 26.04 -24.01 -38.97
N MET A 2 26.17 -25.22 -38.38
CA MET A 2 25.46 -25.62 -37.14
C MET A 2 25.76 -24.76 -35.89
N ARG A 3 26.98 -24.21 -35.78
CA ARG A 3 27.42 -23.37 -34.64
C ARG A 3 26.85 -21.94 -34.69
N ALA A 4 26.54 -21.43 -35.88
CA ALA A 4 25.96 -20.10 -36.06
C ALA A 4 24.45 -20.08 -35.74
N MET A 5 23.75 -21.20 -36.01
CA MET A 5 22.34 -21.37 -35.62
C MET A 5 22.15 -21.42 -34.10
N ALA A 6 23.06 -22.07 -33.37
CA ALA A 6 23.01 -22.12 -31.91
C ALA A 6 23.15 -20.72 -31.26
N GLY A 7 24.01 -19.86 -31.81
CA GLY A 7 24.17 -18.48 -31.33
C GLY A 7 22.95 -17.60 -31.60
N LEU A 8 22.31 -17.75 -32.76
CA LEU A 8 21.15 -16.94 -33.15
C LEU A 8 19.90 -17.27 -32.30
N VAL A 9 19.72 -18.53 -31.92
CA VAL A 9 18.60 -18.97 -31.05
C VAL A 9 18.74 -18.41 -29.63
N CYS A 10 19.96 -18.34 -29.08
CA CYS A 10 20.18 -17.78 -27.74
C CYS A 10 19.88 -16.27 -27.65
N VAL A 11 20.13 -15.50 -28.70
CA VAL A 11 19.86 -14.05 -28.70
C VAL A 11 18.36 -13.74 -28.76
N ALA A 12 17.58 -14.56 -29.46
CA ALA A 12 16.13 -14.39 -29.56
C ALA A 12 15.40 -14.59 -28.21
N MET A 13 15.96 -15.42 -27.31
CA MET A 13 15.37 -15.68 -25.99
C MET A 13 15.46 -14.47 -25.04
N LEU A 14 16.37 -13.52 -25.27
CA LEU A 14 16.55 -12.34 -24.43
C LEU A 14 15.57 -11.19 -24.75
N ALA A 15 14.90 -11.21 -25.91
CA ALA A 15 13.95 -10.17 -26.31
C ALA A 15 12.60 -10.25 -25.57
N GLY A 16 12.35 -11.31 -24.78
CA GLY A 16 11.07 -11.54 -24.10
C GLY A 16 10.88 -10.75 -22.79
N CYS A 17 11.95 -10.31 -22.13
CA CYS A 17 11.87 -9.76 -20.77
C CYS A 17 11.24 -8.36 -20.64
N GLY A 18 10.96 -7.65 -21.75
CA GLY A 18 10.32 -6.32 -21.69
C GLY A 18 9.24 -6.10 -22.74
N LEU A 19 8.97 -7.08 -23.60
CA LEU A 19 7.95 -6.96 -24.64
C LEU A 19 6.54 -7.00 -24.02
N GLY A 20 6.32 -7.86 -23.01
CA GLY A 20 5.02 -8.04 -22.34
C GLY A 20 4.49 -6.78 -21.65
N GLU A 21 5.36 -5.94 -21.09
CA GLU A 21 5.01 -4.63 -20.53
C GLU A 21 4.64 -3.60 -21.61
N ARG A 22 5.28 -3.66 -22.79
CA ARG A 22 5.06 -2.70 -23.89
C ARG A 22 3.79 -2.97 -24.69
N VAL A 23 3.37 -4.24 -24.79
CA VAL A 23 2.19 -4.67 -25.57
C VAL A 23 0.94 -4.88 -24.71
N GLY A 24 0.98 -4.50 -23.43
CA GLY A 24 -0.16 -4.60 -22.52
C GLY A 24 -0.63 -6.04 -22.23
N LEU A 25 0.15 -7.06 -22.62
CA LEU A 25 -0.14 -8.48 -22.37
C LEU A 25 0.01 -8.86 -20.89
N GLY A 26 0.66 -8.01 -20.09
CA GLY A 26 0.62 -8.05 -18.63
C GLY A 26 -0.40 -7.07 -18.10
N ALA A 27 -1.70 -7.36 -18.26
CA ALA A 27 -2.73 -6.63 -17.53
C ALA A 27 -2.53 -6.93 -16.03
N ALA A 28 -1.65 -6.16 -15.39
CA ALA A 28 -1.51 -6.13 -13.95
C ALA A 28 -2.92 -5.89 -13.41
N ARG A 29 -3.48 -6.91 -12.75
CA ARG A 29 -4.81 -6.84 -12.18
C ARG A 29 -4.78 -5.64 -11.25
N LYS A 30 -5.48 -4.55 -11.62
CA LYS A 30 -5.62 -3.39 -10.73
C LYS A 30 -6.03 -3.95 -9.38
N ALA A 31 -5.27 -3.63 -8.34
CA ALA A 31 -5.64 -4.01 -6.97
C ALA A 31 -7.11 -3.65 -6.79
N ALA A 32 -7.90 -4.58 -6.23
CA ALA A 32 -9.31 -4.32 -6.00
C ALA A 32 -9.45 -2.98 -5.27
N SER A 33 -10.35 -2.11 -5.75
CA SER A 33 -10.63 -0.85 -5.08
C SER A 33 -11.10 -1.15 -3.66
N LEU A 34 -10.45 -0.55 -2.67
CA LEU A 34 -10.86 -0.69 -1.28
C LEU A 34 -12.24 -0.03 -1.07
N PRO A 35 -13.09 -0.59 -0.19
CA PRO A 35 -14.48 -0.15 -0.06
C PRO A 35 -14.64 1.25 0.52
N TYR A 36 -13.62 1.77 1.22
CA TYR A 36 -13.65 3.10 1.82
C TYR A 36 -12.50 3.96 1.31
N SER A 37 -12.79 5.23 1.06
CA SER A 37 -11.77 6.21 0.66
C SER A 37 -11.05 6.71 1.91
N ALA A 38 -9.73 6.54 1.92
CA ALA A 38 -8.85 7.00 2.99
C ALA A 38 -7.77 7.94 2.45
N GLN A 39 -7.44 8.95 3.23
CA GLN A 39 -6.35 9.89 2.97
C GLN A 39 -5.37 9.83 4.14
N LEU A 40 -4.07 9.82 3.84
CA LEU A 40 -3.01 9.90 4.83
C LEU A 40 -2.41 11.30 4.80
N ASP A 41 -2.18 11.86 5.98
CA ASP A 41 -1.53 13.15 6.18
C ASP A 41 -0.31 12.94 7.11
N PRO A 42 0.91 13.32 6.68
CA PRO A 42 2.11 13.25 7.52
C PRO A 42 2.01 14.18 8.74
N GLY A 43 2.60 13.75 9.86
CA GLY A 43 2.73 14.55 11.07
C GLY A 43 3.90 15.54 11.00
N ALA A 44 4.12 16.26 12.11
CA ALA A 44 5.27 17.16 12.24
C ALA A 44 6.61 16.40 12.22
N ASP A 45 6.68 15.24 12.88
CA ASP A 45 7.69 14.23 12.59
C ASP A 45 7.21 13.44 11.37
N PRO A 46 7.99 13.35 10.28
CA PRO A 46 7.62 12.58 9.09
C PRO A 46 7.32 11.10 9.38
N ARG A 47 7.83 10.53 10.48
CA ARG A 47 7.50 9.16 10.87
C ARG A 47 6.08 9.05 11.40
N ASP A 48 5.55 10.11 11.99
CA ASP A 48 4.16 10.17 12.43
C ASP A 48 3.23 10.41 11.25
N PHE A 49 2.05 9.82 11.31
CA PHE A 49 1.01 10.04 10.32
C PHE A 49 -0.39 9.95 10.94
N ALA A 50 -1.34 10.60 10.27
CA ALA A 50 -2.76 10.42 10.51
C ALA A 50 -3.43 9.86 9.24
N VAL A 51 -4.45 9.03 9.42
CA VAL A 51 -5.26 8.52 8.31
C VAL A 51 -6.72 8.83 8.56
N ALA A 52 -7.34 9.55 7.64
CA ALA A 52 -8.74 9.91 7.66
C ALA A 52 -9.52 9.10 6.63
N VAL A 53 -10.46 8.26 7.09
CA VAL A 53 -11.29 7.41 6.23
C VAL A 53 -12.75 7.86 6.29
N LYS A 54 -13.40 7.99 5.13
CA LYS A 54 -14.86 8.23 5.05
C LYS A 54 -15.58 6.93 5.35
N ALA A 55 -16.20 6.85 6.52
CA ALA A 55 -16.71 5.61 7.10
C ALA A 55 -18.24 5.62 7.32
N GLY A 56 -18.88 6.79 7.33
CA GLY A 56 -20.27 6.88 7.78
C GLY A 56 -20.43 6.27 9.18
N PRO A 57 -21.44 5.43 9.46
CA PRO A 57 -21.65 4.85 10.79
C PRO A 57 -20.81 3.61 11.10
N VAL A 58 -19.97 3.11 10.18
CA VAL A 58 -19.23 1.86 10.42
C VAL A 58 -18.07 2.03 11.41
N GLY A 59 -17.65 0.90 12.01
CA GLY A 59 -16.56 0.83 12.99
C GLY A 59 -15.20 0.50 12.38
N VAL A 60 -14.20 0.35 13.27
CA VAL A 60 -12.78 0.13 12.94
C VAL A 60 -12.56 -1.06 12.01
N ASP A 61 -13.18 -2.21 12.30
CA ASP A 61 -12.97 -3.44 11.53
C ASP A 61 -13.32 -3.31 10.05
N ALA A 62 -14.42 -2.63 9.74
CA ALA A 62 -14.86 -2.43 8.36
C ALA A 62 -13.89 -1.57 7.55
N VAL A 63 -13.27 -0.59 8.19
CA VAL A 63 -12.37 0.36 7.52
C VAL A 63 -10.89 -0.02 7.60
N ARG A 64 -10.54 -1.04 8.40
CA ARG A 64 -9.16 -1.38 8.76
C ARG A 64 -8.23 -1.49 7.56
N GLU A 65 -8.62 -2.21 6.51
CA GLU A 65 -7.76 -2.36 5.33
C GLU A 65 -7.64 -1.06 4.52
N SER A 66 -8.73 -0.29 4.44
CA SER A 66 -8.75 1.01 3.77
C SER A 66 -7.82 2.01 4.45
N VAL A 67 -7.66 1.89 5.77
CA VAL A 67 -6.73 2.68 6.59
C VAL A 67 -5.30 2.15 6.51
N ARG A 68 -5.11 0.83 6.55
CA ARG A 68 -3.78 0.19 6.52
C ARG A 68 -3.04 0.44 5.22
N TYR A 69 -3.73 0.32 4.08
CA TYR A 69 -3.12 0.43 2.76
C TYR A 69 -2.32 1.73 2.53
N PRO A 70 -2.89 2.94 2.71
CA PRO A 70 -2.11 4.17 2.52
C PRO A 70 -0.97 4.32 3.52
N ALA A 71 -1.12 3.84 4.75
CA ALA A 71 -0.05 3.84 5.76
C ALA A 71 1.12 2.93 5.36
N THR A 72 0.84 1.68 4.96
CA THR A 72 1.85 0.74 4.47
C THR A 72 2.59 1.31 3.26
N ARG A 73 1.85 1.89 2.29
CA ARG A 73 2.46 2.56 1.14
C ARG A 73 3.37 3.69 1.59
N TYR A 74 2.90 4.57 2.48
CA TYR A 74 3.66 5.71 2.97
C TYR A 74 4.95 5.28 3.68
N CYS A 75 4.87 4.34 4.61
CA CYS A 75 6.04 3.85 5.33
C CYS A 75 7.04 3.18 4.39
N LEU A 76 6.56 2.39 3.42
CA LEU A 76 7.42 1.68 2.48
C LEU A 76 8.17 2.65 1.58
N THR A 77 7.47 3.64 0.99
CA THR A 77 8.08 4.57 0.05
C THR A 77 8.96 5.63 0.71
N THR A 78 8.69 5.96 1.99
CA THR A 78 9.37 7.06 2.69
C THR A 78 10.50 6.55 3.59
N PHE A 79 10.33 5.39 4.24
CA PHE A 79 11.25 4.85 5.24
C PHE A 79 11.76 3.43 4.92
N GLY A 80 11.32 2.83 3.82
CA GLY A 80 11.79 1.50 3.40
C GLY A 80 11.22 0.34 4.22
N THR A 81 10.16 0.56 4.99
CA THR A 81 9.49 -0.47 5.81
C THR A 81 7.98 -0.39 5.67
N SER A 82 7.29 -1.54 5.60
CA SER A 82 5.83 -1.60 5.57
C SER A 82 5.17 -1.42 6.93
N ASP A 83 5.96 -1.50 8.00
CA ASP A 83 5.43 -1.70 9.36
C ASP A 83 5.16 -0.37 10.05
N ALA A 84 3.97 -0.28 10.65
CA ALA A 84 3.52 0.87 11.42
C ALA A 84 3.08 0.46 12.83
N ILE A 85 3.45 1.28 13.80
CA ILE A 85 2.97 1.20 15.19
C ILE A 85 1.74 2.09 15.28
N TRP A 86 0.58 1.46 15.53
CA TRP A 86 -0.70 2.15 15.63
C TRP A 86 -0.98 2.60 17.06
N ARG A 87 -1.72 3.70 17.21
CA ARG A 87 -2.29 4.07 18.51
C ARG A 87 -3.38 3.07 18.89
N ILE A 88 -3.32 2.58 20.13
CA ILE A 88 -4.27 1.61 20.67
C ILE A 88 -5.18 2.28 21.70
N ASP A 89 -6.46 1.97 21.64
CA ASP A 89 -7.44 2.34 22.66
C ASP A 89 -7.30 1.35 23.84
N PRO A 90 -7.03 1.84 25.06
CA PRO A 90 -6.81 0.97 26.22
C PRO A 90 -8.08 0.24 26.70
N GLN A 91 -9.27 0.63 26.24
CA GLN A 91 -10.53 -0.03 26.62
C GLN A 91 -10.89 -1.17 25.67
N THR A 92 -10.64 -1.00 24.38
CA THR A 92 -10.97 -2.03 23.36
C THR A 92 -9.79 -2.91 23.00
N GLU A 93 -8.57 -2.51 23.40
CA GLU A 93 -7.31 -3.15 23.00
C GLU A 93 -7.09 -3.20 21.48
N ASP A 94 -7.78 -2.34 20.73
CA ASP A 94 -7.72 -2.23 19.27
C ASP A 94 -7.30 -0.80 18.85
N TRP A 95 -7.21 -0.53 17.55
CA TRP A 95 -6.82 0.77 17.02
C TRP A 95 -7.73 1.89 17.52
N ALA A 96 -7.11 2.90 18.13
CA ALA A 96 -7.80 4.11 18.54
C ALA A 96 -8.30 4.84 17.29
N ALA A 97 -9.61 5.11 17.26
CA ALA A 97 -10.28 5.83 16.19
C ALA A 97 -11.08 6.99 16.77
N ILE A 98 -10.82 8.20 16.28
CA ILE A 98 -11.58 9.39 16.66
C ILE A 98 -12.64 9.63 15.58
N ARG A 99 -13.90 9.77 16.00
CA ARG A 99 -14.99 10.11 15.10
C ARG A 99 -15.05 11.62 14.89
N ASP A 100 -15.01 12.03 13.62
CA ASP A 100 -15.15 13.41 13.18
C ASP A 100 -16.17 13.46 12.03
N GLY A 101 -17.43 13.77 12.36
CA GLY A 101 -18.54 13.70 11.41
C GLY A 101 -18.72 12.31 10.79
N ASP A 102 -18.60 12.23 9.46
CA ASP A 102 -18.69 10.99 8.67
C ASP A 102 -17.34 10.26 8.54
N ARG A 103 -16.28 10.75 9.19
CA ARG A 103 -14.93 10.22 9.11
C ARG A 103 -14.50 9.54 10.41
N LEU A 104 -13.61 8.58 10.25
CA LEU A 104 -12.78 8.05 11.34
C LEU A 104 -11.33 8.47 11.12
N LEU A 105 -10.70 8.94 12.19
CA LEU A 105 -9.31 9.38 12.22
C LEU A 105 -8.48 8.37 13.00
N PHE A 106 -7.42 7.89 12.38
CA PHE A 106 -6.45 6.96 12.95
C PHE A 106 -5.08 7.61 13.01
N GLY A 107 -4.29 7.25 14.02
CA GLY A 107 -2.92 7.72 14.16
C GLY A 107 -1.93 6.57 14.28
N GLY A 108 -0.76 6.73 13.67
CA GLY A 108 0.31 5.76 13.75
C GLY A 108 1.67 6.36 13.46
N ARG A 109 2.70 5.53 13.59
CA ARG A 109 4.09 5.88 13.32
C ARG A 109 4.75 4.79 12.49
N CYS A 110 5.47 5.16 11.44
CA CYS A 110 6.33 4.23 10.71
C CYS A 110 7.48 3.75 11.59
N THR A 111 7.79 2.47 11.52
CA THR A 111 8.98 1.92 12.18
C THR A 111 10.27 2.43 11.51
N ALA A 112 11.38 2.45 12.25
CA ALA A 112 12.71 2.63 11.67
C ALA A 112 13.41 1.27 11.66
N ARG A 113 14.17 0.97 10.61
CA ARG A 113 15.32 0.09 10.73
C ARG A 113 16.59 0.91 10.53
#